data_AF-A0A925VTQ9-F1
#
_entry.id   AF-A0A925VTQ9-F1
#
_cell.length_a   1.000
_cell.length_b   1.000
_cell.length_c   1.000
_cell.angle_alpha   90.00
_cell.angle_beta   90.00
_cell.angle_gamma   90.00
#
_symmetry.space_group_name_H-M   'P 1'
#
loop_
_entity.id
_entity.type
_entity.pdbx_description
1 polymer ?
#
loop_
_entity_poly.entity_id
_entity_poly.type
_entity_poly.pdbx_seq_one_letter_code
_entity_poly.pdbx_strand_id
1 'polypeptide(L)'
;MLRNPLTWLLLLITATALAACCGSVACNCRDNQDDALFFRFRLDSSAAQGFRTAELDSVFLRRVPIDTAQRPRADTVLLTGSRLNFVRTFTINNAQPFPQSGTRKLDQYDYEIYLGRRRAATTRFVIDTVRVLDQIVGNGCCACNVNTRKELTLNGQYIDLTDPDGQDRPDTVQLGR
;
A
#
# COMPACT_ATOMS: atom_id res chain seq x y z
N MET A 1 57.83 -6.06 -7.36
CA MET A 1 57.05 -4.80 -7.49
C MET A 1 56.45 -4.46 -6.14
N LEU A 2 57.16 -3.67 -5.32
CA LEU A 2 56.67 -3.24 -4.00
C LEU A 2 55.63 -2.12 -4.21
N ARG A 3 54.37 -2.38 -3.85
CA ARG A 3 53.32 -1.34 -3.83
C ARG A 3 53.67 -0.31 -2.76
N ASN A 4 53.71 0.97 -3.13
CA ASN A 4 54.08 2.10 -2.28
C ASN A 4 53.12 2.19 -1.07
N PRO A 5 53.61 2.32 0.18
CA PRO A 5 52.74 2.49 1.36
C PRO A 5 51.77 3.66 1.25
N LEU A 6 52.13 4.70 0.47
CA LEU A 6 51.25 5.83 0.16
C LEU A 6 49.98 5.40 -0.57
N THR A 7 50.06 4.41 -1.46
CA THR A 7 48.91 3.89 -2.21
C THR A 7 47.92 3.17 -1.29
N TRP A 8 48.42 2.45 -0.28
CA TRP A 8 47.58 1.80 0.73
C TRP A 8 46.90 2.81 1.65
N LEU A 9 47.61 3.87 2.05
CA LEU A 9 47.04 4.94 2.85
C LEU A 9 45.92 5.68 2.09
N LEU A 10 46.15 6.00 0.81
CA LEU A 10 45.15 6.64 -0.05
C LEU A 10 43.89 5.78 -0.21
N LEU A 11 44.05 4.47 -0.43
CA LEU A 11 42.92 3.53 -0.49
C LEU A 11 42.12 3.51 0.82
N LEU A 12 42.79 3.45 1.96
CA LEU A 12 42.15 3.49 3.29
C LEU A 12 41.41 4.81 3.55
N ILE A 13 41.99 5.95 3.17
CA ILE A 13 41.36 7.27 3.31
C ILE A 13 40.12 7.37 2.41
N THR A 14 40.21 6.92 1.15
CA THR A 14 39.06 6.93 0.25
C THR A 14 37.93 6.00 0.73
N ALA A 15 38.27 4.80 1.21
CA ALA A 15 37.28 3.86 1.74
C ALA A 15 36.57 4.40 2.99
N THR A 16 37.31 5.03 3.90
CA THR A 16 36.73 5.63 5.13
C THR A 16 35.91 6.88 4.83
N ALA A 17 36.28 7.70 3.86
CA ALA A 17 35.50 8.86 3.43
C ALA A 17 34.15 8.46 2.80
N LEU A 18 34.13 7.43 1.92
CA LEU A 18 32.89 6.88 1.36
C LEU A 18 32.00 6.23 2.43
N ALA A 19 32.61 5.48 3.35
CA ALA A 19 31.89 4.86 4.47
C ALA A 19 31.30 5.90 5.43
N ALA A 20 31.97 7.04 5.66
CA ALA A 20 31.45 8.13 6.48
C ALA A 20 30.29 8.88 5.80
N CYS A 21 30.35 9.02 4.47
CA CYS A 21 29.33 9.72 3.68
C CYS A 21 28.00 8.94 3.66
N CYS A 22 28.05 7.60 3.52
CA CYS A 22 26.83 6.77 3.50
C CYS A 22 26.48 6.11 4.86
N GLY A 23 27.45 5.96 5.77
CA GLY A 23 27.26 5.25 7.04
C GLY A 23 26.62 6.09 8.15
N SER A 24 26.52 7.42 7.97
CA SER A 24 25.91 8.34 8.95
C SER A 24 24.48 8.76 8.58
N VAL A 25 23.98 8.38 7.40
CA VAL A 25 22.65 8.75 6.91
C VAL A 25 21.71 7.57 7.09
N ALA A 26 20.78 7.67 8.04
CA ALA A 26 19.64 6.77 8.09
C ALA A 26 18.68 7.13 6.94
N CYS A 27 18.54 6.25 5.95
CA CYS A 27 17.53 6.42 4.91
C CYS A 27 16.14 6.18 5.52
N ASN A 28 15.38 7.25 5.73
CA ASN A 28 14.00 7.15 6.21
C ASN A 28 13.03 7.09 5.03
N CYS A 29 13.10 6.02 4.24
CA CYS A 29 12.14 5.79 3.15
C CYS A 29 10.84 5.23 3.75
N ARG A 30 9.67 5.82 3.44
CA ARG A 30 8.36 5.36 3.91
C ARG A 30 7.68 4.39 2.93
N ASP A 31 8.49 3.54 2.29
CA ASP A 31 8.12 2.64 1.18
C ASP A 31 6.84 1.81 1.44
N ASN A 32 6.62 1.38 2.69
CA ASN A 32 5.44 0.60 3.08
C ASN A 32 4.10 1.37 2.99
N GLN A 33 4.12 2.70 3.03
CA GLN A 33 2.95 3.58 2.92
C GLN A 33 2.71 4.03 1.49
N ASP A 34 3.78 4.10 0.70
CA ASP A 34 3.74 4.50 -0.69
C ASP A 34 3.00 3.46 -1.50
N ASP A 35 3.27 2.16 -1.32
CA ASP A 35 2.58 1.07 -2.04
C ASP A 35 1.27 0.61 -1.39
N ALA A 36 0.63 1.49 -0.62
CA ALA A 36 -0.56 1.18 0.15
C ALA A 36 -1.76 2.08 -0.16
N LEU A 37 -2.95 1.47 -0.13
CA LEU A 37 -4.26 2.13 -0.15
C LEU A 37 -4.87 2.05 1.24
N PHE A 38 -5.32 3.20 1.77
CA PHE A 38 -5.93 3.29 3.08
C PHE A 38 -7.43 3.51 2.93
N PHE A 39 -8.21 2.73 3.68
CA PHE A 39 -9.66 2.81 3.66
C PHE A 39 -10.19 3.07 5.07
N ARG A 40 -11.26 3.85 5.14
CA ARG A 40 -12.00 4.11 6.37
C ARG A 40 -13.50 4.05 6.11
N PHE A 41 -14.21 3.24 6.88
CA PHE A 41 -15.67 3.27 6.88
C PHE A 41 -16.17 4.53 7.60
N ARG A 42 -17.13 5.21 6.98
CA ARG A 42 -17.91 6.27 7.62
C ARG A 42 -18.86 5.64 8.62
N LEU A 43 -18.78 6.07 9.87
CA LEU A 43 -19.71 5.63 10.92
C LEU A 43 -20.88 6.57 10.98
N ASP A 44 -22.08 6.01 11.07
CA ASP A 44 -23.31 6.75 11.18
C ASP A 44 -24.33 5.93 11.97
N SER A 45 -24.73 6.42 13.15
CA SER A 45 -25.72 5.75 14.00
C SER A 45 -27.09 5.64 13.33
N SER A 46 -27.44 6.58 12.46
CA SER A 46 -28.68 6.54 11.67
C SER A 46 -28.61 5.59 10.48
N ALA A 47 -27.39 5.21 10.06
CA ALA A 47 -27.10 4.40 8.87
C ALA A 47 -27.60 5.00 7.55
N ALA A 48 -27.75 6.33 7.49
CA ALA A 48 -28.22 7.05 6.30
C ALA A 48 -27.11 7.24 5.26
N GLN A 49 -25.89 7.61 5.70
CA GLN A 49 -24.73 7.80 4.83
C GLN A 49 -23.50 6.97 5.24
N GLY A 50 -23.61 6.23 6.33
CA GLY A 50 -22.53 5.40 6.86
C GLY A 50 -23.02 4.08 7.42
N PHE A 51 -22.15 3.43 8.16
CA PHE A 51 -22.36 2.10 8.72
C PHE A 51 -22.53 2.16 10.23
N ARG A 52 -23.37 1.28 10.75
CA ARG A 52 -23.35 0.97 12.18
C ARG A 52 -22.15 0.10 12.50
N THR A 53 -21.69 0.17 13.73
CA THR A 53 -20.54 -0.62 14.20
C THR A 53 -20.74 -2.12 13.99
N ALA A 54 -21.95 -2.64 14.28
CA ALA A 54 -22.30 -4.05 14.09
C ALA A 54 -22.25 -4.53 12.63
N GLU A 55 -22.32 -3.61 11.65
CA GLU A 55 -22.20 -3.97 10.23
C GLU A 55 -20.74 -4.17 9.80
N LEU A 56 -19.81 -3.66 10.60
CA LEU A 56 -18.37 -3.68 10.34
C LEU A 56 -17.64 -4.77 11.15
N ASP A 57 -18.39 -5.70 11.76
CA ASP A 57 -17.86 -6.85 12.49
C ASP A 57 -17.22 -7.88 11.54
N SER A 58 -17.67 -7.92 10.28
CA SER A 58 -17.17 -8.83 9.26
C SER A 58 -17.07 -8.12 7.91
N VAL A 59 -15.86 -7.65 7.61
CA VAL A 59 -15.53 -7.03 6.33
C VAL A 59 -14.73 -8.02 5.52
N PHE A 60 -15.24 -8.44 4.37
CA PHE A 60 -14.50 -9.29 3.46
C PHE A 60 -13.77 -8.44 2.45
N LEU A 61 -12.51 -8.77 2.22
CA LEU A 61 -11.77 -8.27 1.08
C LEU A 61 -11.53 -9.45 0.14
N ARG A 62 -11.87 -9.27 -1.12
CA ARG A 62 -11.61 -10.20 -2.20
C ARG A 62 -10.71 -9.52 -3.22
N ARG A 63 -9.70 -10.25 -3.72
CA ARG A 63 -8.88 -9.81 -4.85
C ARG A 63 -8.91 -10.84 -5.96
N VAL A 64 -8.84 -10.40 -7.20
CA VAL A 64 -8.77 -11.25 -8.40
C VAL A 64 -7.64 -10.73 -9.27
N PRO A 65 -6.63 -11.55 -9.60
CA PRO A 65 -5.59 -11.12 -10.53
C PRO A 65 -6.21 -10.70 -11.86
N ILE A 66 -5.76 -9.56 -12.39
CA ILE A 66 -6.07 -9.14 -13.76
C ILE A 66 -5.20 -10.01 -14.67
N ASP A 67 -5.68 -11.21 -14.99
CA ASP A 67 -5.03 -12.13 -15.93
C ASP A 67 -5.92 -12.27 -17.16
N THR A 68 -5.35 -12.03 -18.33
CA THR A 68 -6.08 -12.10 -19.60
C THR A 68 -5.98 -13.49 -20.26
N ALA A 69 -5.13 -14.38 -19.76
CA ALA A 69 -4.82 -15.67 -20.40
C ALA A 69 -5.46 -16.88 -19.71
N GLN A 70 -5.75 -16.81 -18.41
CA GLN A 70 -6.40 -17.90 -17.65
C GLN A 70 -7.48 -17.39 -16.73
N ARG A 71 -8.40 -18.27 -16.31
CA ARG A 71 -9.47 -17.95 -15.35
C ARG A 71 -8.83 -17.66 -13.98
N PRO A 72 -8.71 -16.40 -13.55
CA PRO A 72 -7.91 -16.07 -12.39
C PRO A 72 -8.62 -16.54 -11.12
N ARG A 73 -7.86 -17.14 -10.19
CA ARG A 73 -8.40 -17.56 -8.89
C ARG A 73 -8.55 -16.35 -7.99
N ALA A 74 -9.75 -16.16 -7.44
CA ALA A 74 -9.99 -15.14 -6.44
C ALA A 74 -9.45 -15.57 -5.07
N ASP A 75 -8.75 -14.66 -4.41
CA ASP A 75 -8.43 -14.77 -2.99
C ASP A 75 -9.47 -13.98 -2.18
N THR A 76 -9.78 -14.46 -0.97
CA THR A 76 -10.68 -13.73 -0.06
C THR A 76 -10.16 -13.85 1.35
N VAL A 77 -10.04 -12.72 2.03
CA VAL A 77 -9.71 -12.62 3.44
C VAL A 77 -10.87 -11.97 4.18
N LEU A 78 -11.11 -12.44 5.40
CA LEU A 78 -12.01 -11.79 6.33
C LEU A 78 -11.17 -10.87 7.20
N LEU A 79 -11.48 -9.58 7.16
CA LEU A 79 -10.99 -8.60 8.11
C LEU A 79 -11.93 -8.65 9.31
N THR A 80 -11.41 -9.10 10.44
CA THR A 80 -12.11 -9.02 11.73
C THR A 80 -11.42 -8.00 12.61
N GLY A 81 -12.19 -7.19 13.31
CA GLY A 81 -11.66 -6.44 14.44
C GLY A 81 -11.54 -7.33 15.68
N SER A 82 -10.86 -6.86 16.72
CA SER A 82 -10.80 -7.60 17.99
C SER A 82 -12.19 -7.65 18.63
N ARG A 83 -12.41 -8.49 19.65
CA ARG A 83 -13.75 -8.71 20.27
C ARG A 83 -14.46 -7.45 20.80
N LEU A 84 -13.78 -6.30 20.88
CA LEU A 84 -14.33 -4.99 21.27
C LEU A 84 -14.27 -3.94 20.14
N ASN A 85 -13.68 -4.27 18.99
CA ASN A 85 -13.41 -3.35 17.90
C ASN A 85 -14.02 -3.88 16.61
N PHE A 86 -14.76 -3.04 15.91
CA PHE A 86 -15.16 -3.29 14.53
C PHE A 86 -14.04 -2.84 13.58
N VAL A 87 -14.07 -3.31 12.33
CA VAL A 87 -13.10 -2.88 11.32
C VAL A 87 -13.50 -1.49 10.84
N ARG A 88 -12.89 -0.45 11.42
CA ARG A 88 -13.10 0.93 10.98
C ARG A 88 -12.18 1.33 9.85
N THR A 89 -10.92 0.93 9.94
CA THR A 89 -9.85 1.31 9.02
C THR A 89 -9.05 0.09 8.66
N PHE A 90 -8.63 0.01 7.42
CA PHE A 90 -7.77 -1.07 6.94
C PHE A 90 -6.93 -0.59 5.77
N THR A 91 -5.92 -1.37 5.44
CA THR A 91 -4.95 -1.07 4.39
C THR A 91 -4.92 -2.22 3.40
N ILE A 92 -4.76 -1.90 2.12
CA ILE A 92 -4.45 -2.86 1.05
C ILE A 92 -3.11 -2.44 0.45
N ASN A 93 -2.14 -3.35 0.43
CA ASN A 93 -0.84 -3.17 -0.21
C ASN A 93 -0.37 -4.49 -0.85
N ASN A 94 0.89 -4.55 -1.27
CA ASN A 94 1.47 -5.73 -1.92
C ASN A 94 1.50 -7.00 -1.04
N ALA A 95 1.50 -6.85 0.29
CA ALA A 95 1.70 -7.96 1.24
C ALA A 95 0.64 -8.06 2.36
N GLN A 96 -0.34 -7.16 2.37
CA GLN A 96 -1.42 -7.09 3.35
C GLN A 96 -2.71 -6.57 2.69
N PRO A 97 -3.89 -7.08 3.09
CA PRO A 97 -4.09 -8.15 4.07
C PRO A 97 -3.83 -9.55 3.47
N PHE A 98 -3.56 -9.62 2.17
CA PHE A 98 -3.20 -10.85 1.50
C PHE A 98 -1.69 -11.02 1.44
N PRO A 99 -1.15 -12.24 1.58
CA PRO A 99 0.27 -12.47 1.34
C PRO A 99 0.63 -12.11 -0.11
N GLN A 100 1.87 -11.66 -0.28
CA GLN A 100 2.44 -11.38 -1.59
C GLN A 100 2.40 -12.65 -2.47
N SER A 101 1.97 -12.50 -3.72
CA SER A 101 1.85 -13.59 -4.67
C SER A 101 2.83 -13.39 -5.83
N GLY A 102 4.01 -14.01 -5.72
CA GLY A 102 5.08 -13.86 -6.70
C GLY A 102 5.53 -12.40 -6.84
N THR A 103 5.67 -11.95 -8.07
CA THR A 103 6.08 -10.57 -8.42
C THR A 103 4.90 -9.62 -8.62
N ARG A 104 3.65 -10.07 -8.38
CA ARG A 104 2.48 -9.24 -8.66
C ARG A 104 2.38 -8.09 -7.66
N LYS A 105 2.15 -6.89 -8.19
CA LYS A 105 1.91 -5.66 -7.43
C LYS A 105 0.42 -5.39 -7.25
N LEU A 106 0.10 -4.44 -6.37
CA LEU A 106 -1.24 -3.97 -6.03
C LEU A 106 -2.09 -3.61 -7.26
N ASP A 107 -1.50 -2.99 -8.28
CA ASP A 107 -2.17 -2.54 -9.51
C ASP A 107 -2.54 -3.67 -10.48
N GLN A 108 -2.17 -4.91 -10.17
CA GLN A 108 -2.42 -6.09 -11.02
C GLN A 108 -3.60 -6.95 -10.54
N TYR A 109 -4.47 -6.37 -9.72
CA TYR A 109 -5.64 -7.03 -9.15
C TYR A 109 -6.87 -6.12 -9.21
N ASP A 110 -8.03 -6.74 -9.45
CA ASP A 110 -9.32 -6.17 -9.10
C ASP A 110 -9.61 -6.49 -7.63
N TYR A 111 -10.14 -5.52 -6.90
CA TYR A 111 -10.54 -5.70 -5.50
C TYR A 111 -12.03 -5.50 -5.29
N GLU A 112 -12.56 -6.21 -4.30
CA GLU A 112 -13.93 -6.09 -3.85
C GLU A 112 -13.94 -6.08 -2.32
N ILE A 113 -14.43 -5.00 -1.73
CA ILE A 113 -14.70 -4.89 -0.30
C ILE A 113 -16.19 -5.13 -0.12
N TYR A 114 -16.58 -6.08 0.74
CA TYR A 114 -17.99 -6.33 0.95
C TYR A 114 -18.32 -6.70 2.39
N LEU A 115 -19.53 -6.31 2.80
CA LEU A 115 -20.08 -6.51 4.13
C LEU A 115 -21.13 -7.63 4.11
N GLY A 116 -21.45 -8.17 5.29
CA GLY A 116 -22.49 -9.18 5.47
C GLY A 116 -21.92 -10.60 5.51
N ARG A 117 -22.50 -11.54 4.77
CA ARG A 117 -22.04 -12.94 4.74
C ARG A 117 -21.21 -13.21 3.51
N ARG A 118 -20.23 -14.13 3.60
CA ARG A 118 -19.32 -14.48 2.49
C ARG A 118 -20.02 -14.78 1.15
N ARG A 119 -21.22 -15.38 1.19
CA ARG A 119 -22.02 -15.73 0.00
C ARG A 119 -23.26 -14.85 -0.22
N ALA A 120 -23.50 -13.88 0.66
CA ALA A 120 -24.65 -12.99 0.61
C ALA A 120 -24.21 -11.60 1.13
N ALA A 121 -23.53 -10.87 0.24
CA ALA A 121 -23.06 -9.53 0.53
C ALA A 121 -24.25 -8.57 0.65
N THR A 122 -24.26 -7.74 1.69
CA THR A 122 -25.27 -6.69 1.88
C THR A 122 -24.85 -5.37 1.25
N THR A 123 -23.54 -5.13 1.19
CA THR A 123 -22.94 -3.93 0.60
C THR A 123 -21.64 -4.32 -0.07
N ARG A 124 -21.32 -3.68 -1.19
CA ARG A 124 -20.15 -3.97 -2.01
C ARG A 124 -19.54 -2.68 -2.50
N PHE A 125 -18.21 -2.63 -2.44
CA PHE A 125 -17.37 -1.64 -3.07
C PHE A 125 -16.44 -2.36 -4.03
N VAL A 126 -16.46 -1.95 -5.29
CA VAL A 126 -15.60 -2.49 -6.34
C VAL A 126 -14.46 -1.50 -6.57
N ILE A 127 -13.24 -2.01 -6.59
CA ILE A 127 -12.05 -1.28 -6.99
C ILE A 127 -11.50 -1.99 -8.22
N ASP A 128 -11.76 -1.42 -9.39
CA ASP A 128 -11.51 -2.00 -10.71
C ASP A 128 -10.24 -1.43 -11.38
N THR A 129 -9.75 -0.30 -10.91
CA THR A 129 -8.47 0.24 -11.37
C THR A 129 -7.71 0.75 -10.16
N VAL A 130 -6.47 0.31 -10.03
CA VAL A 130 -5.48 0.89 -9.13
C VAL A 130 -4.26 1.19 -9.98
N ARG A 131 -3.70 2.39 -9.86
CA ARG A 131 -2.46 2.76 -10.53
C ARG A 131 -1.55 3.44 -9.54
N VAL A 132 -0.32 2.95 -9.50
CA VAL A 132 0.75 3.48 -8.66
C VAL A 132 1.94 3.68 -9.58
N LEU A 133 2.42 4.92 -9.69
CA LEU A 133 3.60 5.25 -10.47
C LEU A 133 4.70 5.71 -9.53
N ASP A 134 5.80 4.97 -9.54
CA ASP A 134 6.89 5.18 -8.62
C ASP A 134 8.11 5.74 -9.36
N GLN A 135 8.94 6.49 -8.65
CA GLN A 135 10.25 6.90 -9.12
C GLN A 135 11.29 6.69 -8.02
N ILE A 136 12.51 6.37 -8.42
CA ILE A 136 13.63 6.29 -7.50
C ILE A 136 14.27 7.68 -7.39
N VAL A 137 14.18 8.30 -6.22
CA VAL A 137 14.87 9.56 -5.91
C VAL A 137 16.02 9.26 -4.98
N GLY A 138 17.21 9.77 -5.33
CA GLY A 138 18.40 9.58 -4.51
C GLY A 138 19.29 10.80 -4.45
N ASN A 139 20.02 10.92 -3.34
CA ASN A 139 20.97 12.00 -3.08
C ASN A 139 22.44 11.50 -3.06
N GLY A 140 22.70 10.34 -3.68
CA GLY A 140 24.02 9.70 -3.75
C GLY A 140 24.31 8.72 -2.61
N CYS A 141 23.71 8.90 -1.43
CA CYS A 141 23.86 8.00 -0.28
C CYS A 141 22.64 7.11 -0.04
N CYS A 142 21.45 7.63 -0.35
CA CYS A 142 20.18 6.91 -0.28
C CYS A 142 19.48 6.96 -1.63
N ALA A 143 18.70 5.92 -1.92
CA ALA A 143 17.72 5.88 -2.99
C ALA A 143 16.41 5.40 -2.37
N CYS A 144 15.37 6.23 -2.43
CA CYS A 144 14.03 5.89 -1.95
C CYS A 144 13.10 5.80 -3.16
N ASN A 145 12.19 4.83 -3.08
CA ASN A 145 11.03 4.81 -3.95
C ASN A 145 10.05 5.87 -3.45
N VAL A 146 9.53 6.71 -4.34
CA VAL A 146 8.48 7.69 -4.01
C VAL A 146 7.40 7.64 -5.07
N ASN A 147 6.15 7.75 -4.63
CA ASN A 147 5.02 7.60 -5.53
C ASN A 147 4.63 8.95 -6.11
N THR A 148 4.85 9.08 -7.42
CA THR A 148 4.53 10.28 -8.21
C THR A 148 3.05 10.38 -8.56
N ARG A 149 2.35 9.24 -8.54
CA ARG A 149 0.93 9.16 -8.80
C ARG A 149 0.35 7.95 -8.09
N LYS A 150 -0.80 8.14 -7.44
CA LYS A 150 -1.57 7.07 -6.84
C LYS A 150 -3.04 7.35 -7.10
N GLU A 151 -3.71 6.51 -7.86
CA GLU A 151 -5.12 6.70 -8.19
C GLU A 151 -5.87 5.37 -8.16
N LEU A 152 -7.16 5.44 -7.87
CA LEU A 152 -8.04 4.29 -8.00
C LEU A 152 -9.42 4.68 -8.51
N THR A 153 -10.15 3.68 -9.00
CA THR A 153 -11.57 3.80 -9.31
C THR A 153 -12.36 3.01 -8.27
N LEU A 154 -13.30 3.66 -7.58
CA LEU A 154 -14.17 3.05 -6.57
C LEU A 154 -15.62 3.12 -7.05
N ASN A 155 -16.27 1.98 -7.27
CA ASN A 155 -17.62 1.90 -7.82
C ASN A 155 -17.80 2.72 -9.11
N GLY A 156 -16.77 2.75 -9.97
CA GLY A 156 -16.76 3.56 -11.20
C GLY A 156 -16.40 5.04 -11.00
N GLN A 157 -16.20 5.51 -9.77
CA GLN A 157 -15.76 6.87 -9.48
C GLN A 157 -14.24 6.95 -9.35
N TYR A 158 -13.62 7.84 -10.12
CA TYR A 158 -12.19 8.14 -10.01
C TYR A 158 -11.86 8.86 -8.70
N ILE A 159 -10.78 8.42 -8.04
CA ILE A 159 -10.21 9.00 -6.83
C ILE A 159 -8.71 9.15 -7.02
N ASP A 160 -8.23 10.40 -6.95
CA ASP A 160 -6.82 10.73 -6.87
C ASP A 160 -6.37 10.65 -5.40
N LEU A 161 -5.33 9.87 -5.15
CA LEU A 161 -4.69 9.65 -3.84
C LEU A 161 -3.21 10.03 -3.89
N THR A 162 -2.80 10.79 -4.91
CA THR A 162 -1.44 11.29 -5.06
C THR A 162 -1.16 12.28 -3.95
N ASP A 163 -0.05 12.12 -3.23
CA ASP A 163 0.34 13.06 -2.20
C ASP A 163 0.75 14.40 -2.85
N PRO A 164 -0.04 15.48 -2.67
CA PRO A 164 0.23 16.75 -3.34
C PRO A 164 1.48 17.45 -2.78
N ASP A 165 1.88 17.12 -1.55
CA ASP A 165 2.99 17.77 -0.85
C ASP A 165 4.29 16.95 -0.93
N GLY A 166 4.23 15.72 -1.46
CA GLY A 166 5.36 14.78 -1.52
C GLY A 166 5.93 14.46 -0.13
N GLN A 167 5.08 14.42 0.89
CA GLN A 167 5.45 14.16 2.29
C GLN A 167 5.19 12.70 2.73
N ASP A 168 4.89 11.83 1.77
CA ASP A 168 4.45 10.46 1.91
C ASP A 168 3.35 10.34 2.98
N ARG A 169 2.32 11.18 2.86
CA ARG A 169 1.14 11.13 3.75
C ARG A 169 0.10 10.16 3.19
N PRO A 170 -0.41 9.23 4.03
CA PRO A 170 -1.45 8.31 3.58
C PRO A 170 -2.78 9.05 3.38
N ASP A 171 -3.22 9.19 2.13
CA ASP A 171 -4.60 9.61 1.86
C ASP A 171 -5.57 8.43 2.06
N THR A 172 -6.73 8.71 2.65
CA THR A 172 -7.68 7.69 3.11
C THR A 172 -9.01 7.80 2.40
N VAL A 173 -9.33 6.77 1.63
CA VAL A 173 -10.63 6.63 0.96
C VAL A 173 -11.74 6.39 1.99
N GLN A 174 -12.77 7.24 1.94
CA GLN A 174 -13.96 7.09 2.79
C GLN A 174 -14.98 6.17 2.13
N LEU A 175 -15.36 5.09 2.83
CA LEU A 175 -16.40 4.16 2.41
C LEU A 175 -17.71 4.51 3.12
N GLY A 176 -18.69 4.98 2.35
CA GLY A 176 -20.05 5.29 2.80
C GLY A 176 -21.09 4.49 1.99
N ARG A 177 -22.36 4.68 2.32
CA ARG A 177 -23.47 4.15 1.51
C ARG A 177 -23.86 5.12 0.39
#